data_AF-A0A7C7U4S4-F1
#
_entry.id   AF-A0A7C7U4S4-F1
#
_cell.length_a   1.000
_cell.length_b   1.000
_cell.length_c   1.000
_cell.angle_alpha   90.00
_cell.angle_beta   90.00
_cell.angle_gamma   90.00
#
_symmetry.space_group_name_H-M   'P 1'
#
loop_
_entity.id
_entity.type
_entity.pdbx_description
1 polymer ?
#
loop_
_entity_poly.entity_id
_entity_poly.type
_entity_poly.pdbx_seq_one_letter_code
_entity_poly.pdbx_strand_id
1 'polypeptide(L)'
;MGFPIEFNLNIDSLSGIQGDDHASNPVTSVVSGVVSGREGEAGNHEEPASVSPVVLSTGRWSRWIAIAGGFGYVPLAPGTAGSFAGVLLFGLMAFFGAWMGVVGSSFFWFYGLAVVVVLLLGIYAAGRAEIDFGQRDDGRIVIDEVLGQLITLVPLLPVALWMAQSMASPSLQPIRDSMGHPVASQADMIVFFLEVVTGFVLFRLFDVWKPGAIGWAERRLGGGLGVMADDVMAGLYAAVCLFGLRASVFEGFYSNPATWLGTLSGVKPIDLGAGIGVGIGVSL
;
A
#
# COMPACT_ATOMS: atom_id res chain seq x y z
N MET A 1 -4.44 -31.99 -23.45
CA MET A 1 -3.86 -31.36 -24.65
C MET A 1 -2.81 -30.37 -24.19
N GLY A 2 -1.58 -30.83 -24.07
CA GLY A 2 -0.41 -29.99 -23.80
C GLY A 2 0.62 -30.33 -24.85
N PHE A 3 1.16 -29.30 -25.51
CA PHE A 3 2.36 -29.41 -26.34
C PHE A 3 3.35 -28.38 -25.80
N PRO A 4 4.49 -28.80 -25.23
CA PRO A 4 5.62 -27.90 -25.06
C PRO A 4 6.30 -27.73 -26.42
N ILE A 5 6.58 -26.48 -26.79
CA ILE A 5 7.38 -26.14 -27.96
C ILE A 5 8.84 -26.16 -27.53
N GLU A 6 9.60 -27.19 -27.93
CA GLU A 6 11.06 -27.22 -27.78
C GLU A 6 11.70 -26.48 -28.96
N PHE A 7 12.41 -25.39 -28.67
CA PHE A 7 13.31 -24.76 -29.64
C PHE A 7 14.65 -25.50 -29.61
N ASN A 8 14.84 -26.42 -30.55
CA ASN A 8 16.12 -27.07 -30.78
C ASN A 8 17.02 -26.15 -31.64
N LEU A 9 17.94 -25.42 -31.01
CA LEU A 9 18.95 -24.65 -31.73
C LEU A 9 20.07 -25.60 -32.19
N ASN A 10 20.13 -25.83 -33.49
CA ASN A 10 21.18 -26.63 -34.13
C ASN A 10 22.52 -25.87 -34.12
N ILE A 11 23.49 -26.36 -33.36
CA ILE A 11 24.79 -25.71 -33.09
C ILE A 11 25.71 -25.69 -34.34
N ASP A 12 25.37 -26.45 -35.39
CA ASP A 12 26.16 -26.49 -36.63
C ASP A 12 26.09 -25.18 -37.46
N SER A 13 25.16 -24.26 -37.15
CA SER A 13 25.00 -23.01 -37.90
C SER A 13 25.95 -21.87 -37.50
N LEU A 14 26.81 -22.06 -36.48
CA LEU A 14 27.67 -20.99 -35.94
C LEU A 14 29.16 -21.13 -36.30
N SER A 15 29.52 -22.09 -37.16
CA SER A 15 30.91 -22.29 -37.62
C SER A 15 31.38 -21.28 -38.69
N GLY A 16 30.57 -20.26 -39.02
CA GLY A 16 30.82 -19.34 -40.15
C GLY A 16 31.16 -17.89 -39.81
N ILE A 17 31.25 -17.48 -38.53
CA ILE A 17 31.50 -16.08 -38.19
C ILE A 17 33.00 -15.88 -37.92
N GLN A 18 33.73 -15.66 -39.02
CA GLN A 18 35.12 -15.24 -39.04
C GLN A 18 35.23 -13.78 -38.57
N GLY A 19 36.28 -13.51 -37.79
CA GLY A 19 36.40 -12.38 -36.87
C GLY A 19 36.28 -10.98 -37.46
N ASP A 20 35.81 -10.08 -36.60
CA ASP A 20 36.17 -8.66 -36.65
C ASP A 20 36.56 -8.24 -35.22
N ASP A 21 37.85 -8.10 -35.01
CA ASP A 21 38.46 -7.62 -33.78
C ASP A 21 38.15 -6.13 -33.65
N HIS A 22 37.15 -5.75 -32.85
CA HIS A 22 37.08 -4.47 -32.10
C HIS A 22 35.72 -4.31 -31.39
N ALA A 23 35.54 -4.97 -30.25
CA ALA A 23 34.71 -4.51 -29.13
C ALA A 23 34.77 -5.53 -27.98
N SER A 24 35.31 -5.12 -26.83
CA SER A 24 35.28 -5.87 -25.58
C SER A 24 33.84 -5.94 -25.03
N ASN A 25 33.08 -6.91 -25.53
CA ASN A 25 31.73 -7.21 -25.05
C ASN A 25 31.82 -8.31 -23.96
N PRO A 26 31.28 -8.11 -22.74
CA PRO A 26 31.42 -9.10 -21.65
C PRO A 26 30.77 -10.46 -21.96
N VAL A 27 29.87 -10.51 -22.94
CA VAL A 27 29.19 -11.75 -23.38
C VAL A 27 30.15 -12.72 -24.08
N THR A 28 31.13 -12.24 -24.83
CA THR A 28 32.08 -13.09 -25.58
C THR A 28 33.11 -13.76 -24.66
N SER A 29 33.42 -13.14 -23.51
CA SER A 29 34.37 -13.68 -22.53
C SER A 29 33.85 -14.91 -21.77
N VAL A 30 32.54 -14.96 -21.53
CA VAL A 30 31.88 -16.09 -20.84
C VAL A 30 31.78 -17.30 -21.75
N VAL A 31 31.53 -17.10 -23.05
CA VAL A 31 31.45 -18.18 -24.04
C VAL A 31 32.83 -18.79 -24.31
N SER A 32 33.88 -17.98 -24.35
CA SER A 32 35.25 -18.49 -24.57
C SER A 32 35.80 -19.29 -23.38
N GLY A 33 35.39 -18.97 -22.15
CA GLY A 33 35.79 -19.72 -20.95
C GLY A 33 35.15 -21.10 -20.81
N VAL A 34 33.98 -21.32 -21.41
CA VAL A 34 33.25 -22.61 -21.34
C VAL A 34 33.74 -23.60 -22.39
N VAL A 35 34.25 -23.13 -23.52
CA VAL A 35 34.69 -24.01 -24.63
C VAL A 35 36.14 -24.52 -24.45
N SER A 36 36.93 -23.94 -23.55
CA SER A 36 38.35 -24.31 -23.39
C SER A 36 38.63 -25.43 -22.38
N GLY A 37 37.62 -26.01 -21.73
CA GLY A 37 37.82 -26.98 -20.66
C GLY A 37 36.97 -28.22 -20.81
N ARG A 38 37.49 -29.24 -21.51
CA ARG A 38 37.33 -30.70 -21.27
C ARG A 38 37.52 -31.50 -22.56
N GLU A 39 38.77 -31.76 -22.92
CA GLU A 39 39.11 -33.04 -23.53
C GLU A 39 39.79 -33.89 -22.45
N GLY A 40 39.12 -34.98 -22.06
CA GLY A 40 39.66 -35.98 -21.15
C GLY A 40 39.08 -35.95 -19.75
N GLU A 41 38.03 -36.75 -19.52
CA GLU A 41 38.00 -37.80 -18.49
C GLU A 41 36.59 -38.40 -18.42
N ALA A 42 36.51 -39.70 -18.67
CA ALA A 42 35.30 -40.49 -18.51
C ALA A 42 35.13 -40.84 -17.02
N GLY A 43 34.08 -40.34 -16.38
CA GLY A 43 33.75 -40.73 -15.01
C GLY A 43 32.59 -39.95 -14.40
N ASN A 44 31.55 -40.70 -14.03
CA ASN A 44 30.41 -40.34 -13.17
C ASN A 44 29.31 -39.46 -13.76
N HIS A 45 28.08 -39.94 -13.61
CA HIS A 45 26.85 -39.21 -13.89
C HIS A 45 26.72 -38.03 -12.91
N GLU A 46 27.30 -36.89 -13.27
CA GLU A 46 26.98 -35.61 -12.65
C GLU A 46 25.60 -35.17 -13.12
N GLU A 47 24.68 -35.02 -12.16
CA GLU A 47 23.38 -34.38 -12.34
C GLU A 47 23.58 -33.01 -13.02
N PRO A 48 22.85 -32.66 -14.09
CA PRO A 48 23.10 -31.42 -14.80
C PRO A 48 22.90 -30.24 -13.84
N ALA A 49 23.98 -29.48 -13.63
CA ALA A 49 24.00 -28.32 -12.76
C ALA A 49 22.77 -27.45 -13.01
N SER A 50 21.98 -27.22 -11.96
CA SER A 50 20.81 -26.34 -12.01
C SER A 50 21.26 -24.96 -12.52
N VAL A 51 20.95 -24.67 -13.78
CA VAL A 51 21.27 -23.38 -14.38
C VAL A 51 20.47 -22.34 -13.61
N SER A 52 21.15 -21.64 -12.70
CA SER A 52 20.57 -20.52 -11.99
C SER A 52 20.18 -19.48 -13.04
N PRO A 53 18.92 -19.04 -13.12
CA PRO A 53 18.51 -18.10 -14.14
C PRO A 53 19.41 -16.87 -14.07
N VAL A 54 19.90 -16.39 -15.22
CA VAL A 54 20.70 -15.17 -15.30
C VAL A 54 19.82 -14.01 -14.84
N VAL A 55 20.01 -13.62 -13.58
CA VAL A 55 19.28 -12.54 -12.92
C VAL A 55 19.82 -11.22 -13.44
N LEU A 56 19.12 -10.59 -14.39
CA LEU A 56 19.44 -9.24 -14.84
C LEU A 56 19.35 -8.27 -13.64
N SER A 57 20.41 -7.48 -13.44
CA SER A 57 20.61 -6.61 -12.27
C SER A 57 19.74 -5.35 -12.29
N THR A 58 18.42 -5.51 -12.31
CA THR A 58 17.45 -4.42 -12.07
C THR A 58 17.24 -4.11 -10.59
N GLY A 59 17.92 -4.85 -9.69
CA GLY A 59 17.66 -4.95 -8.25
C GLY A 59 17.80 -3.68 -7.38
N ARG A 60 18.13 -2.52 -7.94
CA ARG A 60 18.21 -1.28 -7.14
C ARG A 60 16.82 -0.66 -6.92
N TRP A 61 16.03 -0.50 -7.97
CA TRP A 61 14.74 0.17 -7.90
C TRP A 61 13.66 -0.67 -7.20
N SER A 62 13.65 -1.99 -7.45
CA SER A 62 12.77 -2.93 -6.74
C SER A 62 12.99 -2.85 -5.23
N ARG A 63 14.25 -2.86 -4.78
CA ARG A 63 14.60 -2.74 -3.35
C ARG A 63 14.14 -1.42 -2.77
N TRP A 64 14.38 -0.30 -3.45
CA TRP A 64 13.92 1.02 -3.01
C TRP A 64 12.41 1.11 -2.82
N ILE A 65 11.64 0.51 -3.74
CA ILE A 65 10.17 0.45 -3.64
C ILE A 65 9.76 -0.47 -2.50
N ALA A 66 10.34 -1.67 -2.41
CA ALA A 66 10.01 -2.67 -1.40
C ALA A 66 10.24 -2.16 0.03
N ILE A 67 11.31 -1.40 0.27
CA ILE A 67 11.61 -0.79 1.58
C ILE A 67 10.91 0.56 1.80
N ALA A 68 9.95 0.91 0.93
CA ALA A 68 9.20 2.16 0.93
C ALA A 68 10.08 3.42 0.97
N GLY A 69 11.20 3.46 0.23
CA GLY A 69 12.07 4.65 0.21
C GLY A 69 13.03 4.76 1.41
N GLY A 70 13.16 3.70 2.22
CA GLY A 70 14.13 3.60 3.32
C GLY A 70 13.49 3.32 4.69
N PHE A 71 12.17 3.40 4.80
CA PHE A 71 11.44 3.11 6.04
C PHE A 71 11.67 1.65 6.52
N GLY A 72 11.87 0.72 5.59
CA GLY A 72 12.20 -0.67 5.91
C GLY A 72 13.53 -0.88 6.66
N TYR A 73 14.40 0.14 6.75
CA TYR A 73 15.64 0.07 7.53
C TYR A 73 15.51 0.55 8.97
N VAL A 74 14.32 0.97 9.42
CA VAL A 74 14.11 1.36 10.81
C VAL A 74 14.34 0.14 11.71
N PRO A 75 15.33 0.18 12.62
CA PRO A 75 15.86 -1.03 13.26
C PRO A 75 14.95 -1.66 14.32
N LEU A 76 14.03 -0.87 14.90
CA LEU A 76 13.19 -1.32 16.01
C LEU A 76 11.85 -1.88 15.54
N ALA A 77 11.26 -1.26 14.53
CA ALA A 77 9.92 -1.56 14.04
C ALA A 77 9.82 -1.10 12.57
N PRO A 78 10.48 -1.81 11.63
CA PRO A 78 10.39 -1.48 10.21
C PRO A 78 8.93 -1.43 9.78
N GLY A 79 8.10 -2.31 10.36
CA GLY A 79 6.69 -2.36 10.05
C GLY A 79 5.84 -1.16 10.49
N THR A 80 6.21 -0.56 11.62
CA THR A 80 5.58 0.68 12.08
C THR A 80 6.00 1.84 11.20
N ALA A 81 7.25 1.82 10.73
CA ALA A 81 7.79 2.84 9.84
C ALA A 81 7.11 2.79 8.46
N GLY A 82 6.91 1.60 7.87
CA GLY A 82 6.17 1.43 6.62
C GLY A 82 4.72 1.90 6.75
N SER A 83 4.04 1.52 7.83
CA SER A 83 2.69 2.00 8.12
C SER A 83 2.62 3.52 8.22
N PHE A 84 3.58 4.16 8.90
CA PHE A 84 3.66 5.61 8.99
C PHE A 84 3.91 6.26 7.62
N ALA A 85 4.74 5.64 6.77
CA ALA A 85 4.94 6.09 5.39
C ALA A 85 3.65 6.05 4.58
N GLY A 86 2.78 5.05 4.80
CA GLY A 86 1.44 4.98 4.23
C GLY A 86 0.53 6.15 4.64
N VAL A 87 0.50 6.49 5.93
CA VAL A 87 -0.23 7.66 6.44
C VAL A 87 0.30 8.97 5.84
N LEU A 88 1.62 9.10 5.75
CA LEU A 88 2.26 10.26 5.13
C LEU A 88 1.89 10.38 3.65
N LEU A 89 1.93 9.26 2.91
CA LEU A 89 1.57 9.22 1.50
C LEU A 89 0.08 9.57 1.29
N PHE A 90 -0.82 9.08 2.14
CA PHE A 90 -2.24 9.47 2.15
C PHE A 90 -2.42 10.99 2.24
N GLY A 91 -1.76 11.63 3.21
CA GLY A 91 -1.81 13.08 3.39
C GLY A 91 -1.23 13.85 2.20
N LEU A 92 -0.10 13.39 1.65
CA LEU A 92 0.51 13.97 0.46
C LEU A 92 -0.40 13.86 -0.77
N MET A 93 -1.09 12.73 -0.96
CA MET A 93 -2.04 12.56 -2.05
C MET A 93 -3.26 13.47 -1.92
N ALA A 94 -3.77 13.67 -0.70
CA ALA A 94 -4.85 14.63 -0.45
C ALA A 94 -4.40 16.07 -0.75
N PHE A 95 -3.22 16.47 -0.28
CA PHE A 95 -2.65 17.78 -0.57
C PHE A 95 -2.40 17.99 -2.06
N PHE A 96 -1.82 17.01 -2.74
CA PHE A 96 -1.58 17.07 -4.18
C PHE A 96 -2.88 17.11 -4.98
N GLY A 97 -3.88 16.30 -4.62
CA GLY A 97 -5.21 16.33 -5.23
C GLY A 97 -5.88 17.71 -5.09
N ALA A 98 -5.79 18.32 -3.90
CA ALA A 98 -6.26 19.68 -3.68
C ALA A 98 -5.51 20.72 -4.53
N TRP A 99 -4.18 20.64 -4.59
CA TRP A 99 -3.34 21.53 -5.39
C TRP A 99 -3.64 21.42 -6.90
N MET A 100 -3.91 20.21 -7.37
CA MET A 100 -4.33 19.92 -8.75
C MET A 100 -5.79 20.35 -9.04
N GLY A 101 -6.54 20.82 -8.04
CA GLY A 101 -7.94 21.20 -8.18
C GLY A 101 -8.88 20.00 -8.41
N VAL A 102 -8.49 18.79 -7.99
CA VAL A 102 -9.37 17.62 -8.05
C VAL A 102 -10.48 17.79 -7.01
N VAL A 103 -11.74 17.66 -7.45
CA VAL A 103 -12.92 17.89 -6.60
C VAL A 103 -13.91 16.73 -6.69
N GLY A 104 -14.69 16.56 -5.61
CA GLY A 104 -15.80 15.61 -5.56
C GLY A 104 -15.39 14.17 -5.87
N SER A 105 -16.20 13.49 -6.69
CA SER A 105 -16.01 12.08 -7.04
C SER A 105 -14.70 11.79 -7.79
N SER A 106 -14.13 12.78 -8.49
CA SER A 106 -12.88 12.63 -9.23
C SER A 106 -11.68 12.31 -8.33
N PHE A 107 -11.74 12.72 -7.05
CA PHE A 107 -10.68 12.42 -6.09
C PHE A 107 -10.61 10.94 -5.72
N PHE A 108 -11.76 10.26 -5.62
CA PHE A 108 -11.79 8.82 -5.35
C PHE A 108 -11.18 8.02 -6.50
N TRP A 109 -11.40 8.42 -7.75
CA TRP A 109 -10.80 7.79 -8.92
C TRP A 109 -9.29 8.02 -8.97
N PHE A 110 -8.85 9.26 -8.69
CA PHE A 110 -7.43 9.60 -8.59
C PHE A 110 -6.74 8.75 -7.50
N TYR A 111 -7.33 8.71 -6.31
CA TYR A 111 -6.79 7.94 -5.19
C TYR A 111 -6.79 6.43 -5.48
N GLY A 112 -7.89 5.90 -6.01
CA GLY A 112 -8.02 4.49 -6.38
C GLY A 112 -7.00 4.06 -7.43
N LEU A 113 -6.76 4.89 -8.46
CA LEU A 113 -5.72 4.63 -9.45
C LEU A 113 -4.33 4.56 -8.80
N ALA A 114 -4.01 5.49 -7.91
CA ALA A 114 -2.74 5.49 -7.21
C ALA A 114 -2.57 4.26 -6.29
N VAL A 115 -3.61 3.83 -5.58
CA VAL A 115 -3.61 2.58 -4.80
C VAL A 115 -3.35 1.37 -5.69
N VAL A 116 -3.99 1.29 -6.86
CA VAL A 116 -3.74 0.21 -7.83
C VAL A 116 -2.29 0.23 -8.33
N VAL A 117 -1.74 1.41 -8.63
CA VAL A 117 -0.33 1.54 -9.04
C VAL A 117 0.61 1.08 -7.93
N VAL A 118 0.38 1.50 -6.68
CA VAL A 118 1.18 1.06 -5.52
C VAL A 118 1.08 -0.45 -5.34
N LEU A 119 -0.11 -1.04 -5.47
CA LEU A 119 -0.30 -2.50 -5.39
C LEU A 119 0.50 -3.23 -6.47
N LEU A 120 0.39 -2.81 -7.74
CA LEU A 120 1.09 -3.47 -8.84
C LEU A 120 2.62 -3.35 -8.71
N LEU A 121 3.10 -2.14 -8.38
CA LEU A 121 4.53 -1.91 -8.13
C LEU A 121 5.02 -2.66 -6.90
N GLY A 122 4.21 -2.74 -5.84
CA GLY A 122 4.54 -3.43 -4.62
C GLY A 122 4.60 -4.96 -4.81
N ILE A 123 3.65 -5.57 -5.53
CA ILE A 123 3.72 -7.00 -5.89
C ILE A 123 5.02 -7.30 -6.65
N TYR A 124 5.33 -6.48 -7.66
CA TYR A 124 6.57 -6.61 -8.42
C TYR A 124 7.82 -6.43 -7.54
N ALA A 125 7.83 -5.39 -6.73
CA ALA A 125 8.97 -5.02 -5.89
C ALA A 125 9.22 -6.04 -4.77
N ALA A 126 8.18 -6.46 -4.06
CA ALA A 126 8.25 -7.45 -2.99
C ALA A 126 8.77 -8.78 -3.53
N GLY A 127 8.16 -9.31 -4.61
CA GLY A 127 8.60 -10.57 -5.20
C GLY A 127 10.03 -10.54 -5.73
N ARG A 128 10.49 -9.39 -6.23
CA ARG A 128 11.88 -9.23 -6.66
C ARG A 128 12.84 -9.06 -5.47
N ALA A 129 12.41 -8.35 -4.42
CA ALA A 129 13.21 -8.10 -3.23
C ALA A 129 13.45 -9.38 -2.41
N GLU A 130 12.51 -10.31 -2.35
CA GLU A 130 12.71 -11.64 -1.74
C GLU A 130 13.89 -12.39 -2.40
N ILE A 131 13.99 -12.31 -3.73
CA ILE A 131 15.10 -12.90 -4.48
C ILE A 131 16.41 -12.16 -4.17
N ASP A 132 16.38 -10.82 -4.12
CA ASP A 132 17.56 -9.99 -3.90
C ASP A 132 18.09 -10.06 -2.46
N PHE A 133 17.23 -10.30 -1.47
CA PHE A 133 17.60 -10.50 -0.07
C PHE A 133 17.93 -11.95 0.26
N GLY A 134 17.55 -12.90 -0.61
CA GLY A 134 17.80 -14.33 -0.41
C GLY A 134 17.04 -14.93 0.77
N GLN A 135 16.05 -14.21 1.30
CA GLN A 135 15.18 -14.64 2.39
C GLN A 135 13.73 -14.34 2.00
N ARG A 136 12.85 -15.33 2.20
CA ARG A 136 11.41 -15.12 2.14
C ARG A 136 10.98 -14.36 3.39
N ASP A 137 9.99 -13.47 3.23
CA ASP A 137 9.42 -12.66 4.32
C ASP A 137 10.48 -11.80 5.06
N ASP A 138 11.34 -11.12 4.29
CA ASP A 138 12.31 -10.18 4.86
C ASP A 138 11.56 -8.97 5.43
N GLY A 139 11.63 -8.77 6.75
CA GLY A 139 10.92 -7.69 7.46
C GLY A 139 11.33 -6.26 7.07
N ARG A 140 12.29 -6.08 6.15
CA ARG A 140 12.58 -4.78 5.53
C ARG A 140 11.64 -4.45 4.37
N ILE A 141 10.95 -5.43 3.81
CA ILE A 141 9.90 -5.21 2.80
C ILE A 141 8.67 -4.71 3.57
N VAL A 142 8.28 -3.47 3.30
CA VAL A 142 7.24 -2.74 4.04
C VAL A 142 6.26 -2.00 3.11
N ILE A 143 6.32 -2.31 1.81
CA ILE A 143 5.46 -1.69 0.78
C ILE A 143 4.01 -2.20 0.84
N ASP A 144 3.84 -3.43 1.29
CA ASP A 144 2.59 -4.05 1.73
C ASP A 144 1.91 -3.22 2.82
N GLU A 145 2.66 -2.75 3.81
CA GLU A 145 2.09 -1.97 4.92
C GLU A 145 1.68 -0.56 4.50
N VAL A 146 2.47 0.06 3.60
CA VAL A 146 2.13 1.32 2.97
C VAL A 146 0.78 1.18 2.26
N LEU A 147 0.62 0.12 1.46
CA LEU A 147 -0.62 -0.15 0.74
C LEU A 147 -1.79 -0.41 1.70
N GLY A 148 -1.58 -1.23 2.73
CA GLY A 148 -2.60 -1.57 3.72
C GLY A 148 -3.13 -0.32 4.44
N GLN A 149 -2.25 0.62 4.78
CA GLN A 149 -2.64 1.92 5.35
C GLN A 149 -3.40 2.80 4.35
N LEU A 150 -2.97 2.86 3.08
CA LEU A 150 -3.70 3.60 2.06
C LEU A 150 -5.14 3.08 1.89
N ILE A 151 -5.34 1.76 1.97
CA ILE A 151 -6.67 1.14 1.92
C ILE A 151 -7.46 1.47 3.17
N THR A 152 -6.84 1.36 4.35
CA THR A 152 -7.48 1.61 5.65
C THR A 152 -8.09 3.02 5.74
N LEU A 153 -7.39 4.03 5.21
CA LEU A 153 -7.76 5.44 5.33
C LEU A 153 -8.77 5.91 4.27
N VAL A 154 -9.21 5.06 3.35
CA VAL A 154 -10.22 5.39 2.33
C VAL A 154 -11.47 6.08 2.89
N PRO A 155 -12.06 5.67 4.04
CA PRO A 155 -13.23 6.34 4.62
C PRO A 155 -13.01 7.82 4.95
N LEU A 156 -11.75 8.25 5.12
CA LEU A 156 -11.38 9.61 5.48
C LEU A 156 -11.10 10.52 4.27
N LEU A 157 -11.12 9.98 3.04
CA LEU A 157 -10.81 10.73 1.81
C LEU A 157 -11.62 12.03 1.65
N PRO A 158 -12.95 12.07 1.90
CA PRO A 158 -13.72 13.31 1.76
C PRO A 158 -13.21 14.42 2.67
N VAL A 159 -12.92 14.09 3.94
CA VAL A 159 -12.44 15.05 4.93
C VAL A 159 -11.01 15.45 4.62
N ALA A 160 -10.14 14.50 4.27
CA ALA A 160 -8.76 14.77 3.91
C ALA A 160 -8.66 15.74 2.72
N LEU A 161 -9.45 15.52 1.67
CA LEU A 161 -9.50 16.43 0.52
C LEU A 161 -10.00 17.82 0.91
N TRP A 162 -11.09 17.87 1.66
CA TRP A 162 -11.70 19.11 2.09
C TRP A 162 -10.74 19.94 2.98
N MET A 163 -10.01 19.29 3.89
CA MET A 163 -8.96 19.91 4.70
C MET A 163 -7.81 20.42 3.83
N ALA A 164 -7.33 19.57 2.92
CA ALA A 164 -6.24 19.93 2.01
C ALA A 164 -6.58 21.15 1.14
N GLN A 165 -7.81 21.23 0.63
CA GLN A 165 -8.31 22.39 -0.13
C GLN A 165 -8.37 23.65 0.72
N SER A 166 -8.84 23.53 1.97
CA SER A 166 -8.87 24.64 2.92
C SER A 166 -7.48 25.21 3.22
N MET A 167 -6.45 24.35 3.22
CA MET A 167 -5.05 24.77 3.39
C MET A 167 -4.42 25.30 2.09
N ALA A 168 -4.74 24.70 0.94
CA ALA A 168 -4.17 25.05 -0.36
C ALA A 168 -4.74 26.36 -0.93
N SER A 169 -5.94 26.77 -0.52
CA SER A 169 -6.59 28.01 -0.97
C SER A 169 -7.20 28.78 0.21
N PRO A 170 -6.37 29.44 1.05
CA PRO A 170 -6.84 30.18 2.23
C PRO A 170 -7.79 31.35 1.92
N SER A 171 -7.88 31.77 0.65
CA SER A 171 -8.75 32.84 0.18
C SER A 171 -10.19 32.40 -0.09
N LEU A 172 -10.47 31.09 -0.15
CA LEU A 172 -11.84 30.57 -0.22
C LEU A 172 -12.46 30.68 1.18
N GLN A 173 -13.59 31.37 1.29
CA GLN A 173 -14.30 31.44 2.57
C GLN A 173 -14.62 30.03 3.04
N PRO A 174 -14.55 29.75 4.36
CA PRO A 174 -14.88 28.43 4.89
C PRO A 174 -16.24 28.02 4.34
N ILE A 175 -16.30 26.87 3.67
CA ILE A 175 -17.57 26.25 3.32
C ILE A 175 -18.35 26.16 4.62
N ARG A 176 -19.60 26.62 4.62
CA ARG A 176 -20.47 26.59 5.79
C ARG A 176 -21.47 25.45 5.63
N ASP A 177 -21.75 24.74 6.71
CA ASP A 177 -22.81 23.74 6.71
C ASP A 177 -24.19 24.42 6.59
N SER A 178 -25.25 23.61 6.52
CA SER A 178 -26.63 24.11 6.45
C SER A 178 -27.03 24.95 7.68
N MET A 179 -26.27 24.90 8.77
CA MET A 179 -26.46 25.68 10.00
C MET A 179 -25.55 26.93 10.07
N GLY A 180 -24.71 27.15 9.05
CA GLY A 180 -23.80 28.28 8.97
C GLY A 180 -22.46 28.09 9.71
N HIS A 181 -22.16 26.92 10.26
CA HIS A 181 -20.87 26.63 10.90
C HIS A 181 -19.78 26.39 9.87
N PRO A 182 -18.53 26.88 10.08
CA PRO A 182 -17.41 26.54 9.21
C PRO A 182 -17.22 25.02 9.20
N VAL A 183 -17.09 24.44 8.02
CA VAL A 183 -16.97 22.97 7.82
C VAL A 183 -15.58 22.42 8.21
N ALA A 184 -14.69 23.23 8.80
CA ALA A 184 -13.79 22.78 9.86
C ALA A 184 -13.85 23.73 11.04
N SER A 185 -14.62 23.33 12.03
CA SER A 185 -14.32 23.70 13.38
C SER A 185 -12.99 23.04 13.82
N GLN A 186 -12.38 23.59 14.88
CA GLN A 186 -11.24 22.96 15.55
C GLN A 186 -11.54 21.52 15.99
N ALA A 187 -12.81 21.20 16.29
CA ALA A 187 -13.26 19.87 16.65
C ALA A 187 -13.15 18.89 15.48
N ASP A 188 -13.51 19.30 14.25
CA ASP A 188 -13.41 18.45 13.05
C ASP A 188 -11.96 18.05 12.78
N MET A 189 -11.02 18.95 13.03
CA MET A 189 -9.59 18.66 12.93
C MET A 189 -9.17 17.61 13.94
N ILE A 190 -9.57 17.77 15.21
CA ILE A 190 -9.23 16.82 16.27
C ILE A 190 -9.81 15.44 15.96
N VAL A 191 -11.09 15.37 15.59
CA VAL A 191 -11.77 14.10 15.24
C VAL A 191 -11.05 13.42 14.07
N PHE A 192 -10.71 14.16 13.02
CA PHE A 192 -9.97 13.61 11.88
C PHE A 192 -8.62 13.01 12.30
N PHE A 193 -7.81 13.70 13.11
CA PHE A 193 -6.53 13.15 13.57
C PHE A 193 -6.72 11.91 14.44
N LEU A 194 -7.74 11.88 15.30
CA LEU A 194 -8.09 10.71 16.10
C LEU A 194 -8.54 9.53 15.22
N GLU A 195 -9.29 9.78 14.15
CA GLU A 195 -9.67 8.76 13.17
C GLU A 195 -8.47 8.23 12.39
N VAL A 196 -7.51 9.08 12.01
CA VAL A 196 -6.25 8.64 11.37
C VAL A 196 -5.46 7.74 12.32
N VAL A 197 -5.29 8.13 13.58
CA VAL A 197 -4.63 7.30 14.60
C VAL A 197 -5.40 5.99 14.83
N THR A 198 -6.72 6.05 14.85
CA THR A 198 -7.56 4.86 15.02
C THR A 198 -7.41 3.92 13.83
N GLY A 199 -7.43 4.44 12.59
CA GLY A 199 -7.15 3.67 11.38
C GLY A 199 -5.78 3.01 11.43
N PHE A 200 -4.75 3.76 11.83
CA PHE A 200 -3.39 3.24 11.99
C PHE A 200 -3.34 2.04 12.96
N VAL A 201 -3.97 2.19 14.13
CA VAL A 201 -4.02 1.14 15.17
C VAL A 201 -4.86 -0.05 14.71
N LEU A 202 -6.01 0.18 14.07
CA LEU A 202 -6.88 -0.89 13.55
C LEU A 202 -6.16 -1.72 12.51
N PHE A 203 -5.48 -1.08 11.56
CA PHE A 203 -4.66 -1.80 10.57
C PHE A 203 -3.63 -2.69 11.25
N ARG A 204 -2.81 -2.13 12.17
CA ARG A 204 -1.79 -2.91 12.88
C ARG A 204 -2.39 -4.03 13.72
N LEU A 205 -3.57 -3.82 14.31
CA LEU A 205 -4.29 -4.87 15.04
C LEU A 205 -4.64 -6.03 14.10
N PHE A 206 -5.20 -5.76 12.92
CA PHE A 206 -5.58 -6.81 11.97
C PHE A 206 -4.39 -7.48 11.29
N ASP A 207 -3.35 -6.72 10.96
CA ASP A 207 -2.08 -7.20 10.41
C ASP A 207 -1.36 -8.15 11.40
N VAL A 208 -1.27 -7.78 12.69
CA VAL A 208 -0.63 -8.63 13.71
C VAL A 208 -1.51 -9.82 14.11
N TRP A 209 -2.82 -9.62 14.23
CA TRP A 209 -3.73 -10.63 14.76
C TRP A 209 -4.10 -11.71 13.73
N LYS A 210 -4.09 -11.39 12.43
CA LYS A 210 -4.41 -12.28 11.30
C LYS A 210 -5.53 -13.31 11.57
N PRO A 211 -6.76 -12.91 11.97
CA PRO A 211 -7.81 -13.88 12.25
C PRO A 211 -8.33 -14.56 10.97
N GLY A 212 -8.15 -15.89 10.84
CA GLY A 212 -8.85 -16.70 9.84
C GLY A 212 -8.26 -16.70 8.42
N ALA A 213 -9.05 -16.29 7.42
CA ALA A 213 -8.83 -16.49 5.97
C ALA A 213 -7.53 -15.85 5.41
N ILE A 214 -6.93 -14.93 6.15
CA ILE A 214 -5.69 -14.21 5.81
C ILE A 214 -4.53 -15.21 5.66
N GLY A 215 -4.35 -16.14 6.61
CA GLY A 215 -3.31 -17.17 6.47
C GLY A 215 -3.57 -18.22 5.37
N TRP A 216 -4.78 -18.28 4.77
CA TRP A 216 -5.07 -19.21 3.66
C TRP A 216 -4.57 -18.68 2.31
N ALA A 217 -4.58 -17.36 2.10
CA ALA A 217 -4.07 -16.72 0.87
C ALA A 217 -2.55 -16.89 0.78
N GLU A 218 -1.83 -16.59 1.87
CA GLU A 218 -0.40 -16.85 2.07
C GLU A 218 0.00 -18.31 1.72
N ARG A 219 -0.83 -19.30 2.10
CA ARG A 219 -0.58 -20.72 1.81
C ARG A 219 -0.79 -21.14 0.36
N ARG A 220 -1.46 -20.34 -0.47
CA ARG A 220 -1.75 -20.64 -1.89
C ARG A 220 -1.05 -19.73 -2.88
N LEU A 221 -0.68 -18.52 -2.45
CA LEU A 221 -0.10 -17.47 -3.28
C LEU A 221 1.33 -17.24 -2.81
N GLY A 222 2.31 -17.69 -3.60
CA GLY A 222 3.72 -17.52 -3.29
C GLY A 222 4.28 -16.19 -3.79
N GLY A 223 5.32 -15.71 -3.10
CA GLY A 223 6.08 -14.52 -3.44
C GLY A 223 5.33 -13.21 -3.17
N GLY A 224 5.73 -12.13 -3.84
CA GLY A 224 5.19 -10.78 -3.59
C GLY A 224 3.67 -10.62 -3.69
N LEU A 225 2.94 -11.53 -4.33
CA LEU A 225 1.47 -11.48 -4.36
C LEU A 225 0.86 -11.95 -3.03
N GLY A 226 1.44 -12.97 -2.39
CA GLY A 226 1.01 -13.42 -1.06
C GLY A 226 1.26 -12.36 0.00
N VAL A 227 2.48 -11.79 0.01
CA VAL A 227 2.89 -10.71 0.92
C VAL A 227 1.90 -9.54 0.86
N MET A 228 1.60 -9.04 -0.33
CA MET A 228 0.71 -7.88 -0.50
C MET A 228 -0.76 -8.22 -0.21
N ALA A 229 -1.21 -9.46 -0.46
CA ALA A 229 -2.61 -9.84 -0.28
C ALA A 229 -3.05 -9.85 1.18
N ASP A 230 -2.17 -10.26 2.10
CA ASP A 230 -2.44 -10.28 3.53
C ASP A 230 -2.74 -8.87 4.06
N ASP A 231 -1.89 -7.89 3.73
CA ASP A 231 -2.03 -6.50 4.16
C ASP A 231 -3.18 -5.78 3.48
N VAL A 232 -3.50 -6.13 2.23
CA VAL A 232 -4.71 -5.66 1.56
C VAL A 232 -5.95 -6.09 2.33
N MET A 233 -6.02 -7.36 2.77
CA MET A 233 -7.16 -7.85 3.55
C MET A 233 -7.23 -7.20 4.93
N ALA A 234 -6.10 -7.05 5.62
CA ALA A 234 -6.04 -6.33 6.89
C ALA A 234 -6.53 -4.87 6.73
N GLY A 235 -6.09 -4.19 5.66
CA GLY A 235 -6.51 -2.84 5.32
C GLY A 235 -7.99 -2.72 5.01
N LEU A 236 -8.58 -3.69 4.32
CA LEU A 236 -10.02 -3.73 4.04
C LEU A 236 -10.84 -3.91 5.33
N TYR A 237 -10.44 -4.81 6.22
CA TYR A 237 -11.12 -4.97 7.51
C TYR A 237 -11.03 -3.70 8.36
N ALA A 238 -9.84 -3.10 8.43
CA ALA A 238 -9.63 -1.84 9.13
C ALA A 238 -10.47 -0.69 8.55
N ALA A 239 -10.56 -0.58 7.22
CA ALA A 239 -11.38 0.42 6.54
C ALA A 239 -12.87 0.26 6.86
N VAL A 240 -13.40 -0.97 6.90
CA VAL A 240 -14.81 -1.22 7.26
C VAL A 240 -15.08 -0.81 8.71
N CYS A 241 -14.19 -1.17 9.64
CA CYS A 241 -14.31 -0.76 11.05
C CYS A 241 -14.24 0.76 11.20
N LEU A 242 -13.28 1.41 10.52
CA LEU A 242 -13.11 2.85 10.56
C LEU A 242 -14.32 3.59 9.95
N PHE A 243 -14.88 3.07 8.85
CA PHE A 243 -16.11 3.60 8.26
C PHE A 243 -17.29 3.51 9.23
N GLY A 244 -17.49 2.37 9.88
CA GLY A 244 -18.55 2.19 10.88
C GLY A 244 -18.38 3.13 12.09
N LEU A 245 -17.15 3.26 12.60
CA LEU A 245 -16.84 4.21 13.66
C LEU A 245 -17.17 5.64 13.23
N ARG A 246 -16.67 6.06 12.07
CA ARG A 246 -16.92 7.39 11.52
C ARG A 246 -18.41 7.68 11.34
N ALA A 247 -19.17 6.73 10.81
CA ALA A 247 -20.62 6.88 10.68
C ALA A 247 -21.29 7.08 12.05
N SER A 248 -20.89 6.30 13.06
CA SER A 248 -21.42 6.43 14.43
C SER A 248 -21.05 7.75 15.11
N VAL A 249 -19.84 8.26 14.86
CA VAL A 249 -19.40 9.58 15.33
C VAL A 249 -20.18 10.67 14.60
N PHE A 250 -20.33 10.57 13.27
CA PHE A 250 -21.05 11.55 12.47
C PHE A 250 -22.52 11.66 12.92
N GLU A 251 -23.21 10.53 13.06
CA GLU A 251 -24.60 10.48 13.48
C GLU A 251 -24.78 10.92 14.95
N GLY A 252 -23.87 10.54 15.84
CA GLY A 252 -24.03 10.78 17.27
C GLY A 252 -23.49 12.11 17.78
N PHE A 253 -22.25 12.45 17.43
CA PHE A 253 -21.58 13.66 17.90
C PHE A 253 -22.18 14.93 17.30
N TYR A 254 -22.49 14.93 15.99
CA TYR A 254 -23.03 16.11 15.31
C TYR A 254 -24.54 16.30 15.50
N SER A 255 -25.28 15.26 15.92
CA SER A 255 -26.69 15.41 16.27
C SER A 255 -26.87 15.93 17.70
N ASN A 256 -26.13 15.39 18.67
CA ASN A 256 -26.14 15.86 20.06
C ASN A 256 -24.88 15.40 20.83
N PRO A 257 -23.84 16.25 20.96
CA PRO A 257 -22.57 15.85 21.55
C PRO A 257 -22.67 15.52 23.05
N ALA A 258 -23.57 16.17 23.79
CA ALA A 258 -23.79 15.90 25.22
C ALA A 258 -24.42 14.52 25.45
N THR A 259 -25.38 14.14 24.61
CA THR A 259 -26.04 12.83 24.67
C THR A 259 -25.10 11.71 24.21
N TRP A 260 -24.28 11.96 23.18
CA TRP A 260 -23.31 10.99 22.69
C TRP A 260 -22.19 10.73 23.71
N LEU A 261 -21.63 11.78 24.32
CA LEU A 261 -20.67 11.65 25.43
C LEU A 261 -21.29 10.96 26.65
N GLY A 262 -22.56 11.24 26.96
CA GLY A 262 -23.32 10.54 28.01
C GLY A 262 -23.51 9.05 27.72
N THR A 263 -23.72 8.69 26.45
CA THR A 263 -23.84 7.30 25.99
C THR A 263 -22.53 6.54 26.14
N LEU A 264 -21.39 7.18 25.81
CA LEU A 264 -20.06 6.59 25.96
C LEU A 264 -19.59 6.49 27.41
N SER A 265 -19.93 7.47 28.24
CA SER A 265 -19.52 7.52 29.65
C SER A 265 -20.43 6.68 30.56
N GLY A 266 -21.55 6.16 30.05
CA GLY A 266 -22.58 5.51 30.86
C GLY A 266 -23.28 6.46 31.85
N VAL A 267 -22.96 7.75 31.79
CA VAL A 267 -23.55 8.79 32.63
C VAL A 267 -24.71 9.38 31.84
N LYS A 268 -25.94 9.22 32.34
CA LYS A 268 -27.10 9.88 31.74
C LYS A 268 -26.81 11.38 31.62
N PRO A 269 -26.99 11.99 30.43
CA PRO A 269 -26.79 13.42 30.27
C PRO A 269 -27.66 14.14 31.32
N ILE A 270 -27.07 15.13 31.99
CA ILE A 270 -27.80 15.97 32.94
C ILE A 270 -28.83 16.73 32.11
N ASP A 271 -30.11 16.40 32.31
CA ASP A 271 -31.25 17.04 31.65
C ASP A 271 -31.36 18.47 32.19
N LEU A 272 -30.62 19.39 31.57
CA LEU A 272 -30.79 20.83 31.75
C LEU A 272 -32.03 21.20 30.92
N GLY A 273 -33.18 21.14 31.59
CA GLY A 273 -34.52 21.16 31.00
C GLY A 273 -34.75 22.04 29.76
N ALA A 274 -35.49 21.44 28.82
CA ALA A 274 -36.35 22.03 27.79
C ALA A 274 -36.24 23.55 27.57
N GLY A 275 -35.66 23.97 26.44
CA GLY A 275 -35.68 25.39 26.09
C GLY A 275 -35.08 25.85 24.77
N ILE A 276 -34.81 25.01 23.76
CA ILE A 276 -34.53 25.50 22.38
C ILE A 276 -35.14 24.52 21.38
N GLY A 277 -36.38 24.79 20.95
CA GLY A 277 -36.99 24.09 19.83
C GLY A 277 -36.39 24.56 18.51
N VAL A 278 -35.84 23.64 17.72
CA VAL A 278 -35.55 23.85 16.30
C VAL A 278 -36.53 23.00 15.52
N GLY A 279 -37.49 23.66 14.86
CA GLY A 279 -38.52 23.01 14.06
C GLY A 279 -37.93 22.31 12.85
N ILE A 280 -38.21 21.01 12.73
CA ILE A 280 -37.94 20.23 11.52
C ILE A 280 -39.14 20.41 10.59
N GLY A 281 -39.03 21.32 9.63
CA GLY A 281 -39.93 21.37 8.48
C GLY A 281 -39.44 20.38 7.42
N VAL A 282 -40.03 19.18 7.39
CA VAL A 282 -39.94 18.29 6.23
C VAL A 282 -41.10 18.65 5.30
N SER A 283 -40.79 19.25 4.15
CA SER A 283 -41.71 19.26 3.01
C SER A 283 -41.21 18.19 2.02
N LEU A 284 -42.09 17.20 1.80
CA LEU A 284 -41.98 16.15 0.78
C LEU A 284 -41.89 16.73 -0.63
#